data_AF-X1QHH5-F1
#
_entry.id   AF-X1QHH5-F1
#
_cell.length_a   1.000
_cell.length_b   1.000
_cell.length_c   1.000
_cell.angle_alpha   90.00
_cell.angle_beta   90.00
_cell.angle_gamma   90.00
#
_symmetry.space_group_name_H-M   'P 1'
#
loop_
_entity.id
_entity.type
_entity.pdbx_description
1 polymer ?
#
loop_
_entity_poly.entity_id
_entity_poly.type
_entity_poly.pdbx_seq_one_letter_code
_entity_poly.pdbx_strand_id
1 'polypeptide(L)' 'MDTEEYKINFEKAEGYLKKGNFNQAIREFETV' A
#
# COMPACT_ATOMS: atom_id res chain seq x y z
N MET A 1 -2.99 22.90 -8.50
CA MET A 1 -2.29 22.09 -7.48
C MET A 1 -3.19 20.91 -7.25
N ASP A 2 -3.06 19.92 -8.12
CA ASP A 2 -3.80 18.68 -8.04
C ASP A 2 -3.38 17.99 -6.75
N THR A 3 -4.27 17.98 -5.77
CA THR A 3 -4.12 17.15 -4.58
C THR A 3 -4.33 15.72 -5.03
N GLU A 4 -3.28 15.09 -5.55
CA GLU A 4 -3.21 13.63 -5.70
C GLU A 4 -3.44 13.04 -4.31
N GLU A 5 -4.67 12.65 -4.05
CA GLU A 5 -5.08 12.02 -2.82
C GLU A 5 -4.52 10.60 -2.86
N TYR A 6 -3.30 10.43 -2.34
CA TYR A 6 -2.61 9.14 -2.21
C TYR A 6 -3.48 8.18 -1.39
N LYS A 7 -4.33 7.38 -2.06
CA LYS A 7 -5.17 6.35 -1.43
C LYS A 7 -4.35 5.08 -1.18
N ILE A 8 -3.39 5.19 -0.26
CA ILE A 8 -2.72 4.02 0.28
C ILE A 8 -3.76 3.23 1.09
N ASN A 9 -4.01 1.98 0.69
CA ASN A 9 -4.83 1.08 1.49
C ASN A 9 -3.97 0.43 2.58
N PHE A 10 -3.83 1.14 3.70
CA PHE A 10 -3.01 0.72 4.84
C PHE A 10 -3.43 -0.63 5.42
N GLU A 11 -4.73 -0.92 5.47
CA GLU A 11 -5.25 -2.18 6.00
C GLU A 11 -4.78 -3.37 5.15
N LYS A 12 -4.79 -3.21 3.82
CA LYS A 12 -4.32 -4.23 2.89
C LYS A 12 -2.81 -4.42 2.94
N ALA A 13 -2.06 -3.33 3.03
CA ALA A 13 -0.60 -3.38 3.19
C ALA A 13 -0.19 -4.09 4.50
N GLU A 14 -0.87 -3.78 5.62
CA GLU A 14 -0.65 -4.43 6.90
C GLU A 14 -0.99 -5.93 6.85
N GLY A 15 -2.04 -6.30 6.12
CA GLY A 15 -2.41 -7.69 5.89
C GLY A 15 -1.33 -8.49 5.15
N TYR A 16 -0.68 -7.89 4.15
CA TYR A 16 0.47 -8.52 3.48
C TYR A 16 1.70 -8.59 4.39
N LEU A 17 1.97 -7.55 5.17
CA LEU A 17 3.09 -7.51 6.12
C LEU A 17 2.99 -8.64 7.16
N LYS A 18 1.82 -8.81 7.79
CA LYS A 18 1.57 -9.86 8.79
C LYS A 18 1.74 -11.28 8.23
N LYS A 19 1.60 -11.45 6.91
CA LYS A 19 1.79 -12.73 6.21
C LYS A 19 3.22 -12.95 5.68
N GLY A 20 4.11 -11.97 5.83
CA GLY A 20 5.46 -12.01 5.27
C GLY A 20 5.54 -11.71 3.77
N ASN A 21 4.46 -11.21 3.16
CA ASN A 21 4.39 -10.92 1.73
C ASN A 21 4.87 -9.49 1.44
N PHE A 22 6.14 -9.20 1.71
CA PHE A 22 6.69 -7.84 1.68
C PHE A 22 6.56 -7.15 0.32
N ASN A 23 6.80 -7.86 -0.79
CA ASN A 23 6.66 -7.30 -2.14
C ASN A 23 5.23 -6.86 -2.46
N GLN A 24 4.23 -7.56 -1.91
CA GLN A 24 2.83 -7.17 -2.10
C GLN A 24 2.48 -5.98 -1.20
N ALA A 25 2.98 -5.97 0.04
CA ALA A 25 2.82 -4.82 0.94
C ALA A 25 3.37 -3.53 0.33
N ILE A 26 4.58 -3.58 -0.24
CA ILE A 26 5.25 -2.44 -0.89
C ILE A 26 4.45 -1.94 -2.10
N ARG A 27 3.91 -2.85 -2.92
CA ARG A 27 3.13 -2.46 -4.10
C ARG A 27 1.89 -1.64 -3.77
N GLU A 28 1.26 -1.87 -2.62
CA GLU A 28 0.13 -1.04 -2.18
C GLU A 28 0.52 0.42 -1.90
N PHE A 29 1.82 0.71 -1.74
CA PHE A 29 2.37 2.07 -1.65
C PHE A 29 2.87 2.61 -3.01
N GLU A 30 3.11 1.74 -3.99
CA GLU A 30 3.63 2.10 -5.32
C GLU A 30 2.53 2.26 -6.38
N THR A 31 1.33 1.69 -6.17
CA THR A 31 0.18 1.94 -7.05
C THR A 31 -0.35 3.35 -6.84
N VAL A 32 0.20 4.27 -7.63
CA VAL A 32 -0.36 5.57 -8.01
C VAL A 32 -1.29 5.38 -9.21
#